data_AF-A0A660WH10-F1
#
_entry.id   AF-A0A660WH10-F1
#
_cell.length_a   1.000
_cell.length_b   1.000
_cell.length_c   1.000
_cell.angle_alpha   90.00
_cell.angle_beta   90.00
_cell.angle_gamma   90.00
#
_symmetry.space_group_name_H-M   'P 1'
#
loop_
_entity.id
_entity.type
_entity.pdbx_description
1 polymer ?
#
loop_
_entity_poly.entity_id
_entity_poly.type
_entity_poly.pdbx_seq_one_letter_code
_entity_poly.pdbx_strand_id
1 'polypeptide(L)'
;MSKKSLTFLEILVSALILATALGGVLASFVSVRKAVLRSDKRLAAFNIARGILEDLYKEVREDTWDTGRLNPGYTENGTIQLPPENITYNWDYAVNPVGGRDYYRQVIVNVRFPQD
;
A
#
# COMPACT_ATOMS: atom_id res chain seq x y z
N MET A 1 -49.72 37.46 -11.31
CA MET A 1 -48.50 36.65 -11.49
C MET A 1 -48.89 35.29 -12.05
N SER A 2 -48.28 34.86 -13.16
CA SER A 2 -48.71 33.67 -13.92
C SER A 2 -48.18 32.38 -13.28
N LYS A 3 -49.08 31.41 -13.07
CA LYS A 3 -48.80 30.11 -12.43
C LYS A 3 -47.61 29.36 -13.06
N LYS A 4 -47.35 29.57 -14.35
CA LYS A 4 -46.24 28.98 -15.11
C LYS A 4 -44.86 29.35 -14.56
N SER A 5 -44.67 30.57 -14.05
CA SER A 5 -43.41 31.00 -13.44
C SER A 5 -43.16 30.28 -12.12
N LEU A 6 -44.22 29.92 -11.39
CA LEU A 6 -44.12 29.18 -10.13
C LEU A 6 -43.69 27.73 -10.40
N THR A 7 -44.29 27.08 -11.40
CA THR A 7 -43.98 25.70 -11.79
C THR A 7 -42.57 25.55 -12.35
N PHE A 8 -42.09 26.53 -13.11
CA PHE A 8 -40.72 26.51 -13.66
C PHE A 8 -39.67 26.63 -12.55
N LEU A 9 -39.90 27.51 -11.57
CA LEU A 9 -39.05 27.63 -10.39
C LEU A 9 -38.97 26.32 -9.60
N GLU A 10 -40.12 25.66 -9.42
CA GLU A 10 -40.22 24.40 -8.70
C GLU A 10 -39.43 23.26 -9.36
N ILE A 11 -39.45 23.20 -10.70
CA ILE A 11 -38.63 22.27 -11.49
C ILE A 11 -37.13 22.58 -11.32
N LEU A 12 -36.74 23.85 -11.36
CA LEU A 12 -35.34 24.25 -11.17
C LEU A 12 -34.82 23.89 -9.78
N VAL A 13 -35.62 24.16 -8.74
CA VAL A 13 -35.27 23.81 -7.36
C VAL A 13 -35.17 22.29 -7.20
N SER A 14 -36.11 21.53 -7.78
CA SER A 14 -36.07 20.06 -7.74
C SER A 14 -34.84 19.50 -8.45
N ALA A 15 -34.47 20.05 -9.61
CA ALA A 15 -33.28 19.67 -10.34
C ALA A 15 -31.99 19.99 -9.57
N LEU A 16 -31.93 21.14 -8.88
CA LEU A 16 -30.80 21.52 -8.04
C LEU A 16 -30.64 20.57 -6.85
N ILE A 17 -31.74 20.22 -6.19
CA ILE A 17 -31.72 19.25 -5.08
C ILE A 17 -31.21 17.90 -5.59
N LEU A 18 -31.74 17.42 -6.72
CA LEU A 18 -31.32 16.16 -7.32
C LEU A 18 -29.82 16.16 -7.69
N ALA A 19 -29.35 17.23 -8.35
CA ALA A 19 -27.94 17.37 -8.70
C ALA A 19 -27.02 17.35 -7.47
N THR A 20 -27.43 18.04 -6.40
CA THR A 20 -26.67 18.09 -5.14
C THR A 20 -26.65 16.72 -4.46
N ALA A 21 -27.77 16.01 -4.43
CA ALA A 21 -27.86 14.67 -3.86
C ALA A 21 -26.95 13.68 -4.61
N LEU A 22 -27.00 13.68 -5.95
CA LEU A 22 -26.13 12.85 -6.77
C LEU A 22 -24.65 13.22 -6.60
N GLY A 23 -24.34 14.52 -6.52
CA GLY A 23 -22.99 15.00 -6.24
C GLY A 23 -22.46 14.49 -4.90
N GLY A 24 -23.27 14.53 -3.84
CA GLY A 24 -22.92 13.99 -2.52
C GLY A 24 -22.62 12.49 -2.55
N VAL A 25 -23.44 11.72 -3.27
CA VAL A 25 -23.22 10.28 -3.46
C VAL A 25 -21.90 10.02 -4.20
N LEU A 26 -21.64 10.70 -5.31
CA LEU A 26 -20.39 10.54 -6.07
C LEU A 26 -19.14 10.92 -5.25
N ALA A 27 -19.22 12.01 -4.47
CA ALA A 27 -18.13 12.44 -3.60
C ALA A 27 -17.77 11.35 -2.57
N SER A 28 -18.77 10.64 -2.04
CA SER A 28 -18.54 9.53 -1.12
C SER A 28 -17.73 8.39 -1.76
N PHE A 29 -18.06 8.00 -3.00
CA PHE A 29 -17.34 6.96 -3.73
C PHE A 29 -15.89 7.36 -4.03
N VAL A 30 -15.66 8.62 -4.41
CA VAL A 30 -14.29 9.13 -4.65
C VAL A 30 -13.46 9.09 -3.37
N SER A 31 -14.05 9.46 -2.23
CA SER A 31 -13.38 9.40 -0.93
C SER A 31 -12.99 7.98 -0.53
N VAL A 32 -13.94 7.03 -0.66
CA VAL A 32 -13.68 5.61 -0.34
C VAL A 32 -12.60 5.03 -1.27
N ARG A 33 -12.63 5.36 -2.56
CA ARG A 33 -11.63 4.87 -3.52
C ARG A 33 -10.21 5.22 -3.10
N LYS A 34 -9.96 6.45 -2.62
CA LYS A 34 -8.61 6.84 -2.14
C LYS A 34 -8.18 5.99 -0.94
N ALA A 35 -9.09 5.72 -0.01
CA ALA A 35 -8.80 4.89 1.16
C ALA A 35 -8.51 3.41 0.79
N VAL A 36 -9.26 2.87 -0.17
CA VAL A 36 -9.06 1.51 -0.68
C VAL A 36 -7.70 1.40 -1.36
N LEU A 37 -7.37 2.30 -2.31
CA LEU A 37 -6.08 2.30 -2.99
C LEU A 37 -4.90 2.39 -2.03
N ARG A 38 -5.00 3.23 -0.99
CA ARG A 38 -3.97 3.33 0.05
C ARG A 38 -3.78 2.02 0.81
N SER A 39 -4.88 1.31 1.07
CA SER A 39 -4.87 0.02 1.77
C SER A 39 -4.28 -1.08 0.90
N ASP A 40 -4.66 -1.12 -0.38
CA ASP A 40 -4.14 -2.09 -1.36
C ASP A 40 -2.63 -1.94 -1.55
N LYS A 41 -2.11 -0.70 -1.63
CA LYS A 41 -0.66 -0.44 -1.70
C LYS A 41 0.09 -0.97 -0.48
N ARG A 42 -0.48 -0.81 0.71
CA ARG A 42 0.09 -1.33 1.97
C ARG A 42 0.08 -2.86 2.00
N LEU A 43 -1.01 -3.46 1.55
CA LEU A 43 -1.14 -4.92 1.48
C LEU A 43 -0.14 -5.51 0.48
N ALA A 44 0.03 -4.89 -0.68
CA ALA A 44 1.02 -5.28 -1.67
C ALA A 44 2.46 -5.17 -1.10
N ALA A 45 2.79 -4.07 -0.43
CA ALA A 45 4.08 -3.89 0.23
C ALA A 45 4.33 -4.96 1.31
N PHE A 46 3.31 -5.31 2.09
CA PHE A 46 3.40 -6.38 3.08
C PHE A 46 3.65 -7.75 2.42
N ASN A 47 2.95 -8.07 1.33
CA ASN A 47 3.16 -9.32 0.59
C ASN A 47 4.56 -9.41 -0.01
N ILE A 48 5.12 -8.29 -0.49
CA ILE A 48 6.52 -8.22 -0.94
C ILE A 48 7.47 -8.53 0.22
N ALA A 49 7.30 -7.85 1.36
CA ALA A 49 8.15 -8.08 2.54
C ALA A 49 8.06 -9.53 3.02
N ARG A 50 6.85 -10.10 3.02
CA ARG A 50 6.62 -11.50 3.36
C ARG A 50 7.33 -12.46 2.40
N GLY A 51 7.25 -12.23 1.09
CA GLY A 51 7.95 -13.06 0.11
C GLY A 51 9.47 -13.04 0.30
N ILE A 52 10.04 -11.85 0.57
CA ILE A 52 11.47 -11.70 0.88
C ILE A 52 11.83 -12.51 2.14
N LEU A 53 11.04 -12.40 3.21
CA LEU A 53 11.27 -13.17 4.43
C LEU A 53 11.15 -14.69 4.19
N GLU A 54 10.15 -15.14 3.44
CA GLU A 54 9.97 -16.56 3.09
C GLU A 54 11.16 -17.12 2.31
N ASP A 55 11.77 -16.32 1.43
CA ASP A 55 13.02 -16.70 0.76
C ASP A 55 14.21 -16.74 1.72
N LEU A 56 14.33 -15.77 2.62
CA LEU A 56 15.39 -15.74 3.63
C LEU A 56 15.28 -16.87 4.66
N TYR A 57 14.07 -17.35 4.98
CA TYR A 57 13.89 -18.50 5.87
C TYR A 57 14.53 -19.77 5.32
N LYS A 58 14.67 -19.91 4.00
CA LYS A 58 15.35 -21.05 3.37
C LYS A 58 16.86 -21.03 3.62
N GLU A 59 17.42 -19.87 3.95
CA GLU A 59 18.85 -19.64 4.25
C GLU A 59 19.18 -19.85 5.73
N VAL A 60 18.19 -20.12 6.59
CA VAL A 60 18.39 -20.49 8.01
C VAL A 60 18.76 -21.97 8.09
N ARG A 61 19.95 -22.29 7.57
CA ARG A 61 20.55 -23.63 7.65
C ARG A 61 21.93 -23.49 8.28
N GLU A 62 22.41 -24.59 8.87
CA GLU A 62 23.70 -24.63 9.55
C GLU A 62 24.87 -24.32 8.60
N ASP A 63 24.78 -24.78 7.35
CA ASP A 63 25.81 -24.60 6.31
C ASP A 63 25.90 -23.17 5.76
N THR A 64 24.78 -22.45 5.72
CA THR A 64 24.69 -21.09 5.17
C THR A 64 24.72 -20.00 6.24
N TRP A 65 24.81 -20.38 7.53
CA TRP A 65 24.78 -19.43 8.64
C TRP A 65 25.85 -18.36 8.43
N ASP A 66 27.14 -18.67 8.37
CA ASP A 66 28.18 -17.62 8.37
C ASP A 66 28.60 -17.11 6.98
N THR A 67 27.99 -17.61 5.89
CA THR A 67 28.47 -17.37 4.52
C THR A 67 27.39 -16.89 3.55
N GLY A 68 26.13 -16.83 3.97
CA GLY A 68 24.98 -16.50 3.11
C GLY A 68 24.43 -15.07 3.23
N ARG A 69 23.25 -14.87 2.64
CA ARG A 69 22.47 -13.59 2.66
C ARG A 69 22.01 -13.17 4.05
N LEU A 70 22.14 -14.06 5.03
CA LEU A 70 21.83 -13.78 6.42
C LEU A 70 23.04 -13.31 7.22
N ASN A 71 24.25 -13.22 6.65
CA ASN A 71 25.46 -12.84 7.39
C ASN A 71 25.30 -11.46 8.05
N PRO A 72 25.74 -11.24 9.32
CA PRO A 72 25.60 -9.94 9.96
C PRO A 72 26.27 -8.82 9.15
N GLY A 73 25.55 -7.71 8.98
CA GLY A 73 25.98 -6.59 8.14
C GLY A 73 25.66 -6.74 6.66
N TYR A 74 25.11 -7.88 6.23
CA TYR A 74 24.60 -8.03 4.87
C TYR A 74 23.38 -7.14 4.64
N THR A 75 23.37 -6.49 3.49
CA THR A 75 22.26 -5.66 3.01
C THR A 75 22.00 -5.94 1.55
N GLU A 76 20.73 -6.00 1.18
CA GLU A 76 20.32 -6.13 -0.21
C GLU A 76 19.12 -5.24 -0.46
N ASN A 77 18.98 -4.80 -1.70
CA ASN A 77 17.89 -3.96 -2.12
C ASN A 77 17.44 -4.35 -3.53
N GLY A 78 16.24 -3.93 -3.87
CA GLY A 78 15.68 -4.14 -5.19
C GLY A 78 14.42 -3.35 -5.42
N THR A 79 13.87 -3.56 -6.61
CA THR A 79 12.67 -2.88 -7.06
C THR A 79 11.71 -3.87 -7.68
N ILE A 80 10.43 -3.75 -7.35
CA ILE A 80 9.36 -4.58 -7.91
C ILE A 80 8.26 -3.64 -8.43
N GLN A 81 7.81 -3.89 -9.65
CA GLN A 81 6.66 -3.20 -10.23
C GLN A 81 5.48 -4.14 -10.27
N LEU A 82 4.36 -3.72 -9.72
CA LEU A 82 3.13 -4.52 -9.70
C LEU A 82 2.04 -3.87 -10.57
N PRO A 83 1.42 -4.62 -11.49
CA PRO A 83 0.20 -4.18 -12.15
C PRO A 83 -0.97 -4.14 -11.14
N PRO A 84 -2.05 -3.36 -11.39
CA PRO A 84 -2.38 -2.66 -12.65
C PRO A 84 -1.88 -1.21 -12.75
N GLU A 85 -1.47 -0.59 -11.65
CA GLU A 85 -1.09 0.84 -11.62
C GLU A 85 0.40 1.10 -11.89
N ASN A 86 1.18 0.06 -12.22
CA ASN A 86 2.65 0.12 -12.40
C ASN A 86 3.36 0.86 -11.25
N ILE A 87 2.91 0.59 -10.02
CA ILE A 87 3.50 1.20 -8.84
C ILE A 87 4.84 0.52 -8.59
N THR A 88 5.86 1.35 -8.46
CA THR A 88 7.22 0.91 -8.13
C THR A 88 7.38 0.81 -6.62
N TYR A 89 7.63 -0.41 -6.14
CA TYR A 89 7.97 -0.71 -4.76
C TYR A 89 9.49 -0.91 -4.66
N ASN A 90 10.15 -0.08 -3.86
CA ASN A 90 11.57 -0.24 -3.56
C ASN A 90 11.69 -0.94 -2.21
N TRP A 91 12.47 -2.00 -2.15
CA TRP A 91 12.70 -2.72 -0.91
C TRP A 91 14.17 -2.76 -0.59
N ASP A 92 14.46 -2.84 0.71
CA ASP A 92 15.77 -3.20 1.24
C ASP A 92 15.58 -4.10 2.44
N TYR A 93 16.60 -4.88 2.75
CA TYR A 93 16.72 -5.46 4.07
C TYR A 93 18.14 -5.37 4.59
N ALA A 94 18.24 -5.40 5.91
CA ALA A 94 19.49 -5.44 6.63
C ALA A 94 19.47 -6.55 7.67
N VAL A 95 20.59 -7.24 7.82
CA VAL A 95 20.79 -8.26 8.84
C VAL A 95 21.62 -7.69 9.97
N ASN A 96 20.99 -7.54 11.13
CA ASN A 96 21.62 -7.00 12.32
C ASN A 96 22.03 -8.14 13.27
N PRO A 97 23.27 -8.11 13.79
CA PRO A 97 23.63 -8.98 14.89
C PRO A 97 22.85 -8.58 16.14
N VAL A 98 22.45 -9.56 16.95
CA VAL A 98 21.76 -9.29 18.22
C VAL A 98 22.77 -9.49 19.35
N GLY A 99 23.04 -8.43 20.09
CA GLY A 99 24.08 -8.41 21.12
C GLY A 99 23.95 -9.56 22.11
N GLY A 100 25.03 -10.33 22.26
CA GLY A 100 25.16 -11.40 23.25
C GLY A 100 24.54 -12.74 22.88
N ARG A 101 24.09 -12.94 21.62
CA ARG A 101 23.53 -14.23 21.17
C ARG A 101 23.87 -14.50 19.70
N ASP A 102 24.61 -15.58 19.44
CA ASP A 102 25.04 -15.96 18.08
C ASP A 102 24.05 -16.89 17.36
N TYR A 103 23.02 -17.36 18.06
CA TYR A 103 22.07 -18.36 17.57
C TYR A 103 20.87 -17.80 16.79
N TYR A 104 20.72 -16.48 16.71
CA TYR A 104 19.69 -15.86 15.87
C TYR A 104 20.14 -14.49 15.36
N ARG A 105 19.53 -14.08 14.26
CA ARG A 105 19.82 -12.80 13.60
C ARG A 105 18.54 -12.04 13.38
N GLN A 106 18.62 -10.72 13.47
CA GLN A 106 17.47 -9.87 13.22
C GLN A 106 17.52 -9.39 11.77
N VAL A 107 16.49 -9.71 10.99
CA VAL A 107 16.31 -9.17 9.65
C VAL A 107 15.24 -8.09 9.70
N ILE A 108 15.56 -6.90 9.20
CA ILE A 108 14.59 -5.81 9.04
C ILE A 108 14.40 -5.61 7.55
N VAL A 109 13.17 -5.86 7.07
CA VAL A 109 12.78 -5.63 5.67
C VAL A 109 11.97 -4.33 5.60
N ASN A 110 12.44 -3.38 4.79
CA ASN A 110 11.76 -2.13 4.52
C ASN A 110 11.22 -2.14 3.10
N VAL A 111 9.94 -1.82 2.94
CA VAL A 111 9.32 -1.65 1.62
C VAL A 111 8.76 -0.24 1.51
N ARG A 112 9.30 0.52 0.56
CA ARG A 112 8.95 1.90 0.25
C ARG A 112 8.11 1.94 -1.02
N PHE A 113 7.05 2.73 -0.99
CA PHE A 113 6.14 2.96 -2.11
C PHE A 113 5.64 4.40 -2.08
N PRO A 114 5.17 4.95 -3.22
CA PRO A 114 4.63 6.31 -3.27
C PRO A 114 3.44 6.47 -2.31
N GLN A 115 3.47 7.51 -1.49
CA GLN A 115 2.33 7.88 -0.64
C GLN A 115 1.48 8.94 -1.36
N ASP A 116 0.16 8.70 -1.45
CA ASP A 116 -0.85 9.62 -2.02
C ASP A 116 -1.28 10.75 -1.05
#